data_AF-A0A9N9NA75-F1
#
_entry.id   AF-A0A9N9NA75-F1
#
_cell.length_a   1.000
_cell.length_b   1.000
_cell.length_c   1.000
_cell.angle_alpha   90.00
_cell.angle_beta   90.00
_cell.angle_gamma   90.00
#
_symmetry.space_group_name_H-M   'P 1'
#
loop_
_entity.id
_entity.type
_entity.pdbx_description
1 polymer ?
#
loop_
_entity_poly.entity_id
_entity_poly.type
_entity_poly.pdbx_seq_one_letter_code
_entity_poly.pdbx_strand_id
1 'polypeptide(L)'
;MYGSWSKNEFAKAIKGSKNFKISALSEHADTKQHEKAFQLENQKRAMKTVTNNAINKAHQHIIQVIKLIFWLASENLPLNKLKSFINFSRFIRVPHIKASNDNGSIYNNHTTSLEMLDALAQTIKNKIWQDLEACSAFGIMLDESTYIATESHVILYVKYYLHGVIKIRYLKLLQLESANAQTIYNTVIALFDKK
;
A
#
# COMPACT_ATOMS: atom_id res chain seq x y z
N MET A 1 22.25 -43.54 -19.06
CA MET A 1 20.99 -44.11 -18.54
C MET A 1 21.38 -45.21 -17.56
N TYR A 2 21.12 -45.18 -16.25
CA TYR A 2 20.29 -44.34 -15.40
C TYR A 2 21.04 -44.07 -14.08
N GLY A 3 20.81 -42.88 -13.53
CA GLY A 3 21.46 -42.40 -12.33
C GLY A 3 21.04 -43.12 -11.05
N SER A 4 21.98 -43.10 -10.11
CA SER A 4 21.88 -43.46 -8.70
C SER A 4 20.57 -42.99 -8.04
N TRP A 5 19.74 -43.94 -7.59
CA TRP A 5 18.70 -43.69 -6.60
C TRP A 5 19.19 -44.16 -5.23
N SER A 6 19.69 -43.16 -4.49
CA SER A 6 19.64 -42.99 -3.02
C SER A 6 19.42 -44.24 -2.15
N LYS A 7 20.44 -44.57 -1.35
CA LYS A 7 20.35 -45.45 -0.18
C LYS A 7 19.22 -44.97 0.73
N ASN A 8 18.20 -45.80 0.89
CA ASN A 8 17.07 -45.57 1.79
C ASN A 8 17.60 -45.35 3.23
N GLU A 9 17.69 -44.11 3.69
CA GLU A 9 18.26 -43.74 5.00
C GLU A 9 17.49 -44.38 6.18
N PHE A 10 16.26 -44.84 5.95
CA PHE A 10 15.46 -45.59 6.92
C PHE A 10 16.00 -46.99 7.24
N ALA A 11 16.80 -47.61 6.35
CA ALA A 11 17.36 -48.93 6.61
C ALA A 11 18.48 -48.91 7.67
N LYS A 12 19.10 -47.75 7.93
CA LYS A 12 20.11 -47.59 8.99
C LYS A 12 19.52 -47.48 10.40
N ALA A 13 18.20 -47.31 10.53
CA ALA A 13 17.53 -47.18 11.83
C ALA A 13 17.09 -48.53 12.45
N ILE A 14 17.36 -49.67 11.81
CA ILE A 14 16.82 -50.99 12.20
C ILE A 14 17.65 -51.69 13.30
N LYS A 15 18.80 -51.16 13.70
CA LYS A 15 19.49 -51.64 14.92
C LYS A 15 18.94 -50.90 16.14
N GLY A 16 18.00 -51.54 16.83
CA GLY A 16 17.49 -51.07 18.12
C GLY A 16 18.60 -50.86 19.17
N SER A 17 18.26 -50.16 20.25
CA SER A 17 19.19 -49.90 21.35
C SER A 17 19.65 -51.20 22.01
N LYS A 18 20.96 -51.43 22.07
CA LYS A 18 21.55 -52.59 22.75
C LYS A 18 21.35 -52.58 24.28
N ASN A 19 21.04 -51.41 24.85
CA ASN A 19 20.94 -51.18 26.30
C ASN A 19 19.65 -50.41 26.65
N PHE A 20 18.50 -50.82 26.13
CA PHE A 20 17.23 -50.19 26.45
C PHE A 20 16.85 -50.46 27.92
N LYS A 21 16.86 -49.43 28.77
CA LYS A 21 16.44 -49.53 30.18
C LYS A 21 14.99 -49.12 30.32
N ILE A 22 14.17 -49.98 30.92
CA ILE A 22 12.75 -49.70 31.22
C ILE A 22 12.63 -48.48 32.15
N SER A 23 13.57 -48.29 33.07
CA SER A 23 13.62 -47.11 33.94
C SER A 23 13.70 -45.79 33.17
N ALA A 24 14.46 -45.75 32.06
CA ALA A 24 14.56 -44.57 31.22
C ALA A 24 13.24 -44.25 30.50
N LEU A 25 12.44 -45.26 30.16
CA LEU A 25 11.10 -45.06 29.61
C LEU A 25 10.13 -44.52 30.67
N SER A 26 10.21 -45.04 31.91
CA SER A 26 9.42 -44.53 33.04
C SER A 26 9.78 -43.09 33.38
N GLU A 27 11.07 -42.78 33.52
CA GLU A 27 11.57 -41.42 33.75
C GLU A 27 11.14 -40.47 32.63
N HIS A 28 11.22 -40.90 31.37
CA HIS A 28 10.77 -40.10 30.23
C HIS A 28 9.26 -39.85 30.26
N ALA A 29 8.46 -40.87 30.57
CA ALA A 29 7.01 -40.76 30.72
C ALA A 29 6.62 -39.80 31.87
N ASP A 30 7.42 -39.76 32.95
CA ASP A 30 7.25 -38.83 34.06
C ASP A 30 7.76 -37.40 33.74
N THR A 31 8.52 -37.22 32.65
CA THR A 31 8.97 -35.89 32.23
C THR A 31 7.89 -35.10 31.51
N LYS A 32 7.68 -33.84 31.93
CA LYS A 32 6.78 -32.89 31.26
C LYS A 32 7.40 -32.24 30.00
N GLN A 33 8.42 -32.83 29.40
CA GLN A 33 9.16 -32.21 28.29
C GLN A 33 8.28 -32.06 27.05
N HIS A 34 7.49 -33.08 26.70
CA HIS A 34 6.54 -33.02 25.59
C HIS A 34 5.42 -32.02 25.85
N GLU A 35 4.91 -31.96 27.09
CA GLU A 35 3.88 -31.00 27.48
C GLU A 35 4.41 -29.56 27.36
N LYS A 36 5.62 -29.29 27.85
CA LYS A 36 6.29 -27.99 27.71
C LYS A 36 6.57 -27.63 26.25
N ALA A 37 7.02 -28.59 25.44
CA ALA A 37 7.27 -28.38 24.02
C ALA A 37 5.97 -28.04 23.27
N PHE A 38 4.88 -28.77 23.55
CA PHE A 38 3.55 -28.50 22.99
C PHE A 38 3.00 -27.14 23.43
N GLN A 39 3.13 -26.79 24.72
CA GLN A 39 2.74 -25.47 25.24
C GLN A 39 3.53 -24.36 24.56
N LEU A 40 4.85 -24.51 24.39
CA LEU A 40 5.69 -23.55 23.70
C LEU A 40 5.28 -23.38 22.24
N GLU A 41 4.95 -24.48 21.54
CA GLU A 41 4.47 -24.41 20.16
C GLU A 41 3.12 -23.68 20.07
N ASN A 42 2.19 -23.96 20.97
CA ASN A 42 0.91 -23.27 21.05
C ASN A 42 1.08 -21.77 21.36
N GLN A 43 1.99 -21.42 22.27
CA GLN A 43 2.31 -20.01 22.55
C GLN A 43 2.89 -19.31 21.33
N LYS A 44 3.79 -19.96 20.57
CA LYS A 44 4.32 -19.41 19.31
C LYS A 44 3.21 -19.18 18.28
N ARG A 45 2.30 -20.13 18.12
CA ARG A 45 1.14 -20.00 17.21
C ARG A 45 0.20 -18.86 17.63
N ALA A 46 -0.09 -18.77 18.94
CA ALA A 46 -0.90 -17.71 19.51
C ALA A 46 -0.24 -16.33 19.30
N MET A 47 1.07 -16.22 19.57
CA MET A 47 1.84 -14.99 19.37
C MET A 47 1.80 -14.55 17.90
N LYS A 48 2.05 -15.45 16.95
CA LYS A 48 1.95 -15.14 15.51
C LYS A 48 0.57 -14.60 15.14
N THR A 49 -0.49 -15.21 15.68
CA THR A 49 -1.87 -14.81 15.42
C THR A 49 -2.18 -13.42 16.00
N VAL A 50 -1.79 -13.17 17.26
CA VAL A 50 -1.97 -11.87 17.92
C VAL A 50 -1.21 -10.76 17.18
N THR A 51 0.04 -11.01 16.80
CA THR A 51 0.85 -10.06 16.04
C THR A 51 0.22 -9.74 14.69
N ASN A 52 -0.19 -10.76 13.94
CA ASN A 52 -0.88 -10.56 12.65
C ASN A 52 -2.17 -9.76 12.81
N ASN A 53 -2.96 -10.04 13.86
CA ASN A 53 -4.18 -9.30 14.15
C ASN A 53 -3.91 -7.83 14.49
N ALA A 54 -2.84 -7.54 15.24
CA ALA A 54 -2.44 -6.18 15.56
C ALA A 54 -2.00 -5.41 14.30
N ILE A 55 -1.19 -6.03 13.43
CA ILE A 55 -0.76 -5.48 12.14
C ILE A 55 -1.98 -5.21 11.25
N ASN A 56 -2.87 -6.20 11.10
CA ASN A 56 -4.08 -6.05 10.29
C ASN A 56 -4.95 -4.89 10.80
N LYS A 57 -5.13 -4.76 12.11
CA LYS A 57 -5.89 -3.63 12.69
C LYS A 57 -5.23 -2.27 12.40
N ALA A 58 -3.89 -2.19 12.42
CA ALA A 58 -3.17 -0.97 12.06
C ALA A 58 -3.32 -0.64 10.56
N HIS A 59 -3.17 -1.63 9.69
CA HIS A 59 -3.39 -1.45 8.25
C HIS A 59 -4.80 -0.99 7.93
N GLN A 60 -5.82 -1.59 8.55
CA GLN A 60 -7.21 -1.17 8.35
C GLN A 60 -7.43 0.28 8.79
N HIS A 61 -6.79 0.73 9.87
CA HIS A 61 -6.85 2.13 10.28
C HIS A 61 -6.26 3.07 9.23
N ILE A 62 -5.08 2.75 8.70
CA ILE A 62 -4.41 3.54 7.66
C ILE A 62 -5.28 3.60 6.40
N ILE A 63 -5.86 2.47 5.98
CA ILE A 63 -6.78 2.42 4.83
C ILE A 63 -7.96 3.39 5.02
N GLN A 64 -8.56 3.45 6.21
CA GLN A 64 -9.63 4.41 6.47
C GLN A 64 -9.13 5.84 6.40
N VAL A 65 -7.98 6.17 7.00
CA VAL A 65 -7.42 7.52 6.95
C VAL A 65 -7.16 7.96 5.51
N ILE A 66 -6.56 7.11 4.67
CA ILE A 66 -6.32 7.39 3.25
C ILE A 66 -7.63 7.65 2.50
N LYS A 67 -8.69 6.88 2.78
CA LYS A 67 -10.02 7.12 2.18
C LYS A 67 -10.61 8.47 2.59
N LEU A 68 -10.45 8.87 3.84
CA LEU A 68 -10.91 10.18 4.31
C LEU A 68 -10.12 11.31 3.63
N ILE A 69 -8.81 11.16 3.47
CA ILE A 69 -7.96 12.12 2.75
C ILE A 69 -8.38 12.23 1.29
N PHE A 70 -8.60 11.10 0.63
CA PHE A 70 -9.11 11.05 -0.75
C PHE A 70 -10.45 11.79 -0.86
N TRP A 71 -11.38 11.54 0.06
CA TRP A 71 -12.68 12.21 0.07
C TRP A 71 -12.56 13.73 0.31
N LEU A 72 -11.73 14.17 1.26
CA LEU A 72 -11.46 15.59 1.46
C LEU A 72 -10.94 16.24 0.17
N ALA A 73 -9.99 15.59 -0.51
CA ALA A 73 -9.44 16.09 -1.76
C ALA A 73 -10.49 16.11 -2.89
N SER A 74 -11.35 15.09 -3.00
CA SER A 74 -12.38 15.04 -4.05
C SER A 74 -13.47 16.10 -3.87
N GLU A 75 -13.78 16.46 -2.63
CA GLU A 75 -14.75 17.50 -2.29
C GLU A 75 -14.13 18.90 -2.19
N ASN A 76 -12.85 19.06 -2.57
CA ASN A 76 -12.10 20.32 -2.46
C ASN A 76 -12.11 20.90 -1.03
N LEU A 77 -12.03 20.03 -0.02
CA LEU A 77 -12.01 20.40 1.39
C LEU A 77 -10.57 20.50 1.92
N PRO A 78 -10.28 21.47 2.80
CA PRO A 78 -8.94 21.61 3.37
C PRO A 78 -8.50 20.38 4.19
N LEU A 79 -7.29 19.88 3.95
CA LEU A 79 -6.71 18.74 4.69
C LEU A 79 -6.59 18.99 6.19
N ASN A 80 -6.50 20.24 6.64
CA ASN A 80 -6.49 20.59 8.06
C ASN A 80 -7.79 20.18 8.80
N LYS A 81 -8.87 19.86 8.07
CA LYS A 81 -10.11 19.31 8.63
C LYS A 81 -10.03 17.81 8.93
N LEU A 82 -9.00 17.10 8.48
CA LEU A 82 -8.87 15.66 8.69
C LEU A 82 -8.99 15.27 10.17
N LYS A 83 -8.32 15.99 11.07
CA LYS A 83 -8.41 15.73 12.52
C LYS A 83 -9.84 15.84 13.04
N SER A 84 -10.58 16.86 12.59
CA SER A 84 -12.00 17.04 12.93
C SER A 84 -12.85 15.90 12.37
N PHE A 85 -12.59 15.49 11.13
CA PHE A 85 -13.34 14.43 10.47
C PHE A 85 -13.08 13.04 11.09
N ILE A 86 -11.85 12.77 11.53
CA ILE A 86 -11.51 11.56 12.29
C ILE A 86 -12.19 11.60 13.67
N ASN A 87 -12.24 12.76 14.35
CA ASN A 87 -13.00 12.90 15.61
C ASN A 87 -14.49 12.59 15.40
N PHE A 88 -15.09 13.15 14.34
CA PHE A 88 -16.49 12.90 13.99
C PHE A 88 -16.72 11.42 13.65
N SER A 89 -15.86 10.82 12.83
CA SER A 89 -15.95 9.40 12.45
C SER A 89 -15.88 8.48 13.67
N ARG A 90 -15.12 8.87 14.71
CA ARG A 90 -15.12 8.17 16.00
C ARG A 90 -16.43 8.32 16.76
N PHE A 91 -16.99 9.53 16.79
CA PHE A 91 -18.26 9.81 17.46
C PHE A 91 -19.38 8.92 16.91
N ILE A 92 -19.46 8.78 15.58
CA ILE A 92 -20.43 7.89 14.91
C ILE A 92 -19.97 6.43 14.81
N ARG A 93 -18.85 6.06 15.45
CA ARG A 93 -18.31 4.69 15.56
C ARG A 93 -18.01 4.01 14.22
N VAL A 94 -17.42 4.73 13.27
CA VAL A 94 -16.93 4.14 12.01
C VAL A 94 -15.90 3.03 12.31
N PRO A 95 -16.06 1.82 11.75
CA PRO A 95 -15.12 0.72 11.95
C PRO A 95 -13.68 1.08 11.57
N HIS A 96 -12.72 0.52 12.32
CA HIS A 96 -11.28 0.65 12.10
C HIS A 96 -10.69 2.05 12.32
N ILE A 97 -11.48 3.04 12.75
CA ILE A 97 -10.97 4.33 13.20
C ILE A 97 -10.76 4.27 14.71
N LYS A 98 -9.50 4.19 15.17
CA LYS A 98 -9.17 4.02 16.59
C LYS A 98 -9.40 5.30 17.39
N ALA A 99 -9.83 5.15 18.64
CA ALA A 99 -9.70 6.17 19.67
C ALA A 99 -8.21 6.41 19.94
N SER A 100 -7.71 7.60 19.61
CA SER A 100 -6.37 8.02 20.01
C SER A 100 -6.44 8.45 21.49
N ASN A 101 -6.57 7.49 22.39
CA ASN A 101 -6.19 7.71 23.77
C ASN A 101 -4.69 7.46 23.84
N ASP A 102 -3.89 8.36 23.27
CA ASP A 102 -2.46 8.54 23.51
C ASP A 102 -1.93 9.59 22.50
N ASN A 103 -1.00 10.42 22.98
CA ASN A 103 -0.48 11.66 22.41
C ASN A 103 0.29 11.53 21.06
N GLY A 104 -0.11 10.64 20.16
CA GLY A 104 0.71 10.32 18.99
C GLY A 104 0.01 9.53 17.91
N SER A 105 -1.14 10.02 17.42
CA SER A 105 -1.67 9.50 16.15
C SER A 105 -0.79 10.00 15.01
N ILE A 106 0.25 9.22 14.66
CA ILE A 106 1.25 9.51 13.62
C ILE A 106 0.59 9.94 12.30
N TYR A 107 -0.63 9.47 12.01
CA TYR A 107 -1.34 9.70 10.75
C TYR A 107 -2.39 10.83 10.76
N ASN A 108 -2.49 11.63 11.83
CA ASN A 108 -3.50 12.70 11.95
C ASN A 108 -2.92 14.11 11.86
N ASN A 109 -1.66 14.24 11.43
CA ASN A 109 -0.99 15.53 11.25
C ASN A 109 -1.04 15.98 9.78
N HIS A 110 -0.83 17.28 9.57
CA HIS A 110 -0.90 17.90 8.24
C HIS A 110 0.13 17.31 7.27
N THR A 111 1.38 17.11 7.70
CA THR A 111 2.48 16.59 6.88
C THR A 111 2.16 15.20 6.34
N THR A 112 1.77 14.28 7.21
CA THR A 112 1.43 12.90 6.82
C THR A 112 0.18 12.87 5.93
N SER A 113 -0.76 13.80 6.13
CA SER A 113 -1.92 13.93 5.24
C SER A 113 -1.51 14.33 3.82
N LEU A 114 -0.55 15.25 3.69
CA LEU A 114 0.02 15.66 2.40
C LEU A 114 0.79 14.53 1.75
N GLU A 115 1.64 13.82 2.50
CA GLU A 115 2.40 12.67 1.98
C GLU A 115 1.48 11.56 1.46
N MET A 116 0.40 11.25 2.19
CA MET A 116 -0.61 10.30 1.75
C MET A 116 -1.36 10.78 0.51
N LEU A 117 -1.69 12.07 0.43
CA LEU A 117 -2.33 12.64 -0.74
C LEU A 117 -1.41 12.60 -1.97
N ASP A 118 -0.12 12.92 -1.81
CA ASP A 118 0.85 12.83 -2.90
C ASP A 118 1.00 11.37 -3.35
N ALA A 119 1.14 10.41 -2.44
CA ALA A 119 1.20 8.99 -2.79
C ALA A 119 -0.04 8.52 -3.56
N LEU A 120 -1.24 8.98 -3.19
CA LEU A 120 -2.48 8.74 -3.93
C LEU A 120 -2.41 9.36 -5.34
N ALA A 121 -1.99 10.62 -5.45
CA ALA A 121 -1.87 11.33 -6.71
C ALA A 121 -0.85 10.65 -7.65
N GLN A 122 0.32 10.23 -7.15
CA GLN A 122 1.31 9.47 -7.92
C GLN A 122 0.75 8.13 -8.38
N THR A 123 0.01 7.42 -7.53
CA THR A 123 -0.62 6.15 -7.91
C THR A 123 -1.61 6.33 -9.07
N ILE A 124 -2.44 7.36 -9.01
CA ILE A 124 -3.39 7.70 -10.08
C ILE A 124 -2.64 8.10 -11.35
N LYS A 125 -1.61 8.94 -11.23
CA LYS A 125 -0.79 9.39 -12.35
C LYS A 125 -0.07 8.23 -13.04
N ASN A 126 0.55 7.32 -12.27
CA ASN A 126 1.22 6.13 -12.80
C ASN A 126 0.23 5.22 -13.54
N LYS A 127 -1.00 5.08 -13.02
CA LYS A 127 -2.05 4.34 -13.71
C LYS A 127 -2.45 4.98 -15.04
N ILE A 128 -2.55 6.31 -15.11
CA ILE A 128 -2.79 7.02 -16.38
C ILE A 128 -1.66 6.70 -17.36
N TRP A 129 -0.41 6.76 -16.90
CA TRP A 129 0.75 6.47 -17.73
C TRP A 129 0.82 5.04 -18.25
N GLN A 130 0.44 4.06 -17.43
CA GLN A 130 0.30 2.66 -17.84
C GLN A 130 -0.83 2.49 -18.87
N ASP A 131 -1.97 3.14 -18.66
CA ASP A 131 -3.08 3.13 -19.63
C ASP A 131 -2.66 3.73 -20.99
N LEU A 132 -1.84 4.79 -20.98
CA LEU A 132 -1.31 5.41 -22.20
C LEU A 132 -0.29 4.53 -22.94
N GLU A 133 0.53 3.76 -22.22
CA GLU A 133 1.45 2.78 -22.82
C GLU A 133 0.70 1.59 -23.44
N ALA A 134 -0.41 1.19 -22.85
CA ALA A 134 -1.21 0.07 -23.34
C ALA A 134 -2.10 0.44 -24.54
N CYS A 135 -2.37 1.72 -24.77
CA CYS A 135 -3.23 2.17 -25.86
C CYS A 135 -2.44 2.36 -27.17
N SER A 136 -3.07 2.07 -28.31
CA SER A 136 -2.44 2.23 -29.63
C SER A 136 -2.27 3.71 -30.03
N ALA A 137 -3.13 4.58 -29.51
CA ALA A 137 -3.11 6.00 -29.77
C ALA A 137 -3.86 6.76 -28.66
N PHE A 138 -3.42 7.99 -28.41
CA PHE A 138 -4.10 8.93 -27.51
C PHE A 138 -4.02 10.34 -28.09
N GLY A 139 -5.01 11.16 -27.73
CA GLY A 139 -5.04 12.59 -28.00
C GLY A 139 -4.59 13.37 -26.77
N ILE A 140 -3.94 14.50 -27.02
CA ILE A 140 -3.59 15.49 -26.02
C ILE A 140 -4.56 16.66 -26.14
N MET A 141 -5.10 17.11 -25.01
CA MET A 141 -5.97 18.28 -24.93
C MET A 141 -5.31 19.30 -24.00
N LEU A 142 -5.12 20.51 -24.50
CA LEU A 142 -4.51 21.62 -23.77
C LEU A 142 -5.59 22.66 -23.51
N ASP A 143 -5.64 23.16 -22.29
CA ASP A 143 -6.49 24.27 -21.90
C ASP A 143 -5.61 25.36 -21.26
N GLU A 144 -5.66 26.57 -21.80
CA GLU A 144 -4.86 27.70 -21.33
C GLU A 144 -5.50 28.29 -20.07
N SER A 145 -4.72 28.39 -19.00
CA SER A 145 -5.16 28.99 -17.73
C SER A 145 -4.25 30.16 -17.41
N THR A 146 -4.74 31.38 -17.57
CA THR A 146 -4.07 32.59 -17.10
C THR A 146 -4.53 32.90 -15.68
N TYR A 147 -3.62 32.82 -14.71
CA TYR A 147 -3.89 33.35 -13.36
C TYR A 147 -3.70 34.88 -13.36
N ILE A 148 -4.39 35.59 -12.47
CA ILE A 148 -4.42 37.06 -12.36
C ILE A 148 -3.05 37.69 -12.03
N ALA A 149 -2.01 36.90 -11.78
CA ALA A 149 -0.65 37.38 -11.54
C ALA A 149 0.33 36.70 -12.53
N THR A 150 0.73 37.42 -13.59
CA THR A 150 1.94 37.27 -14.45
C THR A 150 2.40 35.88 -14.95
N GLU A 151 1.77 34.79 -14.53
CA GLU A 151 2.20 33.42 -14.75
C GLU A 151 1.20 32.72 -15.68
N SER A 152 1.73 32.22 -16.79
CA SER A 152 0.95 31.47 -17.77
C SER A 152 0.98 29.99 -17.41
N HIS A 153 -0.19 29.35 -17.37
CA HIS A 153 -0.28 27.92 -17.13
C HIS A 153 -1.06 27.23 -18.26
N VAL A 154 -0.78 25.96 -18.48
CA VAL A 154 -1.56 25.09 -19.37
C VAL A 154 -1.97 23.83 -18.60
N ILE A 155 -3.27 23.57 -18.61
CA ILE A 155 -3.85 22.34 -18.09
C ILE A 155 -3.78 21.29 -19.18
N LEU A 156 -3.12 20.17 -18.87
CA LEU A 156 -2.95 19.05 -19.78
C LEU A 156 -3.92 17.93 -19.43
N TYR A 157 -4.75 17.56 -20.41
CA TYR A 157 -5.58 16.37 -20.37
C TYR A 157 -5.15 15.39 -21.46
N VAL A 158 -5.38 14.11 -21.22
CA VAL A 158 -5.20 13.04 -22.20
C VAL A 158 -6.53 12.35 -22.46
N LYS A 159 -6.79 12.08 -23.73
CA LYS A 159 -7.99 11.37 -24.21
C LYS A 159 -7.56 10.10 -24.93
N TYR A 160 -7.96 8.94 -24.43
CA TYR A 160 -7.55 7.66 -25.00
C TYR A 160 -8.69 6.64 -24.97
N TYR A 161 -8.59 5.63 -25.82
CA TYR A 161 -9.53 4.51 -25.87
C TYR A 161 -8.83 3.25 -25.35
N LEU A 162 -9.41 2.64 -24.32
CA LEU A 162 -8.86 1.42 -23.72
C LEU A 162 -10.01 0.52 -23.24
N HIS A 163 -9.97 -0.76 -23.61
CA HIS A 163 -10.97 -1.77 -23.24
C HIS A 163 -12.42 -1.37 -23.56
N GLY A 164 -12.69 -0.86 -24.76
CA GLY A 164 -14.07 -0.51 -25.14
C GLY A 164 -14.53 0.88 -24.73
N VAL A 165 -13.73 1.63 -23.95
CA VAL A 165 -14.17 2.87 -23.30
C VAL A 165 -13.23 4.02 -23.62
N ILE A 166 -13.80 5.17 -24.02
CA ILE A 166 -13.07 6.44 -24.13
C ILE A 166 -12.92 7.05 -22.73
N LYS A 167 -11.70 7.38 -22.35
CA LYS A 167 -11.38 8.05 -21.08
C LYS A 167 -10.75 9.41 -21.36
N ILE A 168 -11.14 10.39 -20.55
CA ILE A 168 -10.48 11.71 -20.48
C ILE A 168 -9.94 11.85 -19.06
N ARG A 169 -8.65 12.17 -18.92
CA ARG A 169 -7.96 12.28 -17.63
C ARG A 169 -7.10 13.52 -17.58
N TYR A 170 -7.18 14.24 -16.47
CA TYR A 170 -6.21 15.28 -16.13
C TYR A 170 -4.84 14.62 -15.91
N LEU A 171 -3.81 15.18 -16.52
CA LEU A 171 -2.44 14.67 -16.42
C LEU A 171 -1.56 15.60 -15.59
N LYS A 172 -1.55 16.91 -15.90
CA LYS A 172 -0.69 17.87 -15.21
C LYS A 172 -1.09 19.32 -15.47
N LEU A 173 -0.83 20.19 -14.51
CA LEU A 173 -0.77 21.64 -14.70
C LEU A 173 0.68 22.03 -14.98
N LEU A 174 0.94 22.60 -16.14
CA LEU A 174 2.27 23.03 -16.57
C LEU A 174 2.36 24.54 -16.43
N GLN A 175 3.35 25.01 -15.69
CA GLN A 175 3.72 26.42 -15.69
C GLN A 175 4.57 26.71 -16.92
N LEU A 176 4.29 27.82 -17.59
CA LEU A 176 4.99 28.27 -18.78
C LEU A 176 5.79 29.53 -18.46
N GLU A 177 7.02 29.58 -19.00
CA GLU A 177 7.82 30.81 -18.98
C GLU A 177 7.22 31.90 -19.88
N SER A 178 6.53 31.50 -20.95
CA SER A 178 5.85 32.40 -21.88
C SER A 178 4.71 31.69 -22.62
N ALA A 179 3.64 32.41 -22.92
CA ALA A 179 2.45 31.90 -23.62
C ALA A 179 2.61 31.85 -25.15
N ASN A 180 3.82 31.55 -25.66
CA ASN A 180 4.03 31.40 -27.10
C ASN A 180 3.96 29.91 -27.50
N ALA A 181 3.65 29.67 -28.79
CA ALA A 181 3.47 28.32 -29.31
C ALA A 181 4.70 27.43 -29.12
N GLN A 182 5.91 27.98 -29.24
CA GLN A 182 7.15 27.24 -29.10
C GLN A 182 7.36 26.74 -27.67
N THR A 183 7.13 27.60 -26.67
CA THR A 183 7.26 27.27 -25.25
C THR A 183 6.24 26.21 -24.84
N ILE A 184 4.99 26.33 -25.31
CA ILE A 184 3.94 25.33 -25.06
C ILE A 184 4.37 23.98 -25.64
N TYR A 185 4.77 23.95 -26.92
CA TYR A 185 5.20 22.72 -27.59
C TYR A 185 6.36 22.05 -26.85
N ASN A 186 7.42 22.80 -26.55
CA ASN A 186 8.60 22.27 -25.87
C ASN A 186 8.27 21.74 -24.47
N THR A 187 7.42 22.43 -23.71
CA THR A 187 7.04 22.02 -22.35
C THR A 187 6.22 20.72 -22.37
N VAL A 188 5.31 20.59 -23.33
CA VAL A 188 4.52 19.36 -23.51
C VAL A 188 5.42 18.20 -23.92
N ILE A 189 6.25 18.36 -24.95
CA ILE A 189 7.17 17.29 -25.40
C ILE A 189 8.11 16.86 -24.28
N ALA A 190 8.71 17.81 -23.56
CA ALA A 190 9.60 17.50 -22.44
C ALA A 190 8.90 16.72 -21.31
N LEU A 191 7.59 16.86 -21.12
CA LEU A 191 6.84 16.05 -20.16
C LEU A 191 6.76 14.59 -20.58
N PHE A 192 6.56 14.32 -21.88
CA PHE A 192 6.47 12.96 -22.42
C PHE A 192 7.85 12.31 -22.55
N ASP A 193 8.91 13.08 -22.80
CA ASP A 193 10.29 12.58 -22.88
C ASP A 193 10.88 12.22 -21.51
N LYS A 194 10.47 12.93 -20.45
CA LYS A 194 10.93 12.68 -19.06
C LYS A 194 10.21 11.52 -18.37
N LYS A 195 9.34 10.81 -19.08
CA LYS A 195 8.49 9.75 -18.54
C LYS A 195 9.31 8.50 -18.17
#